data_AF-A0A3D0I2C6-F1
#
_entry.id   AF-A0A3D0I2C6-F1
#
_cell.length_a   1.000
_cell.length_b   1.000
_cell.length_c   1.000
_cell.angle_alpha   90.00
_cell.angle_beta   90.00
_cell.angle_gamma   90.00
#
_symmetry.space_group_name_H-M   'P 1'
#
loop_
_entity.id
_entity.type
_entity.pdbx_description
1 polymer ?
#
loop_
_entity_poly.entity_id
_entity_poly.type
_entity_poly.pdbx_seq_one_letter_code
_entity_poly.pdbx_strand_id
1 'polypeptide(L)'
;MTDDLPRTAQELPRERVHRLASLVGLVVLAGLDGLPPDLLLGALLEVSERIPQLSDHRIGAIRERGALRLRERSAEKRTWTVHRQYADLHRLELRRAELEALLRALGRQPPGDPSRLMGALLNALGRAPQRSSEE
;
A
#
# COMPACT_ATOMS: atom_id res chain seq x y z
N MET A 1 23.68 45.55 -10.48
CA MET A 1 22.88 45.39 -9.26
C MET A 1 21.73 44.46 -9.62
N THR A 2 22.04 43.18 -9.61
CA THR A 2 21.12 42.09 -9.93
C THR A 2 21.42 41.07 -8.84
N ASP A 3 20.54 41.00 -7.86
CA ASP A 3 20.61 40.04 -6.76
C ASP A 3 20.56 38.62 -7.35
N ASP A 4 21.71 37.97 -7.35
CA ASP A 4 21.81 36.52 -7.48
C ASP A 4 21.25 35.90 -6.21
N LEU A 5 19.93 35.66 -6.21
CA LEU A 5 19.30 34.80 -5.22
C LEU A 5 19.96 33.41 -5.29
N PRO A 6 20.52 32.88 -4.19
CA PRO A 6 21.11 31.56 -4.20
C PRO A 6 20.02 30.52 -4.48
N ARG A 7 20.13 29.85 -5.64
CA ARG A 7 19.45 28.59 -5.95
C ARG A 7 19.96 27.50 -4.99
N THR A 8 19.46 27.50 -3.76
CA THR A 8 19.62 26.40 -2.81
C THR A 8 18.27 25.74 -2.54
N ALA A 9 17.53 25.43 -3.61
CA ALA A 9 16.68 24.25 -3.62
C ALA A 9 17.61 23.02 -3.76
N GLN A 10 18.44 22.79 -2.74
CA GLN A 10 19.19 21.54 -2.61
C GLN A 10 18.17 20.41 -2.61
N GLU A 11 18.31 19.50 -3.56
CA GLU A 11 17.55 18.27 -3.67
C GLU A 11 17.40 17.65 -2.29
N LEU A 12 16.18 17.68 -1.74
CA LEU A 12 15.91 17.00 -0.49
C LEU A 12 16.31 15.54 -0.69
N PRO A 13 17.19 14.97 0.16
CA PRO A 13 17.63 13.58 0.01
C PRO A 13 16.39 12.69 -0.18
N ARG A 14 16.43 11.79 -1.17
CA ARG A 14 15.28 10.94 -1.55
C ARG A 14 14.60 10.28 -0.36
N GLU A 15 15.37 9.92 0.66
CA GLU A 15 14.90 9.39 1.94
C GLU A 15 14.08 10.37 2.77
N ARG A 16 14.43 11.65 2.76
CA ARG A 16 13.70 12.71 3.47
C ARG A 16 12.36 12.97 2.80
N VAL A 17 12.33 13.01 1.46
CA VAL A 17 11.08 13.10 0.68
C VAL A 17 10.19 11.87 0.94
N HIS A 18 10.78 10.67 0.94
CA HIS A 18 10.05 9.45 1.24
C HIS A 18 9.50 9.42 2.67
N ARG A 19 10.27 9.87 3.66
CA ARG A 19 9.83 10.01 5.06
C ARG A 19 8.69 11.01 5.20
N LEU A 20 8.74 12.14 4.51
CA LEU A 20 7.67 13.14 4.52
C LEU A 20 6.39 12.62 3.84
N ALA A 21 6.51 11.94 2.70
CA ALA A 21 5.37 11.29 2.05
C ALA A 21 4.75 10.20 2.94
N SER A 22 5.59 9.49 3.69
CA SER A 22 5.15 8.50 4.68
C SER A 22 4.43 9.16 5.87
N LEU A 23 4.88 10.33 6.31
CA LEU A 23 4.25 11.09 7.41
C LEU A 23 2.80 11.46 7.09
N VAL A 24 2.52 11.93 5.88
CA VAL A 24 1.15 12.23 5.44
C VAL A 24 0.29 10.97 5.48
N GLY A 25 0.82 9.84 5.01
CA GLY A 25 0.13 8.55 5.09
C GLY A 25 -0.16 8.11 6.54
N LEU A 26 0.76 8.36 7.47
CA LEU A 26 0.58 8.04 8.89
C LEU A 26 -0.47 8.94 9.55
N VAL A 27 -0.51 10.23 9.22
CA VAL A 27 -1.52 11.19 9.72
C VAL A 27 -2.93 10.76 9.29
N VAL A 28 -3.11 10.40 8.02
CA VAL A 28 -4.39 9.86 7.50
C VAL A 28 -4.75 8.55 8.19
N LEU A 29 -3.78 7.64 8.37
CA LEU A 29 -4.02 6.37 9.05
C LEU A 29 -4.40 6.51 10.52
N ALA A 30 -3.91 7.56 11.17
CA ALA A 30 -4.27 7.92 12.54
C ALA A 30 -5.60 8.68 12.63
N GLY A 31 -6.23 9.01 11.50
CA GLY A 31 -7.49 9.79 11.46
C GLY A 31 -7.31 11.25 11.86
N LEU A 32 -6.10 11.81 11.65
CA LEU A 32 -5.75 13.17 12.06
C LEU A 32 -5.79 14.17 10.89
N ASP A 33 -6.17 13.71 9.69
CA ASP A 33 -6.18 14.49 8.45
C ASP A 33 -7.31 15.52 8.36
N GLY A 34 -8.30 15.45 9.26
CA GLY A 34 -9.36 16.46 9.41
C GLY A 34 -9.04 17.58 10.42
N LEU A 35 -7.91 17.50 11.13
CA LEU A 35 -7.54 18.51 12.14
C LEU A 35 -6.94 19.76 11.49
N PRO A 36 -7.17 20.95 12.06
CA PRO A 36 -6.51 22.16 11.58
C PRO A 36 -4.99 22.07 11.84
N PRO A 37 -4.15 22.69 10.98
CA PRO A 37 -2.70 22.48 11.00
C PRO A 37 -2.02 22.82 12.33
N ASP A 38 -2.51 23.84 13.01
CA ASP A 38 -2.04 24.28 14.33
C ASP A 38 -2.32 23.25 15.42
N LEU A 39 -3.51 22.65 15.45
CA LEU A 39 -3.86 21.59 16.40
C LEU A 39 -3.07 20.30 16.13
N LEU A 40 -2.91 19.92 14.85
CA LEU A 40 -2.07 18.78 14.48
C LEU A 40 -0.62 18.98 14.93
N LEU A 41 -0.06 20.17 14.69
CA LEU A 41 1.29 20.50 15.12
C LEU A 41 1.40 20.46 16.65
N GLY A 42 0.45 21.06 17.37
CA GLY A 42 0.41 21.04 18.84
C GLY A 42 0.38 19.60 19.40
N ALA A 43 -0.46 18.74 18.82
CA ALA A 43 -0.52 17.33 19.23
C ALA A 43 0.79 16.57 18.96
N LEU A 44 1.44 16.82 17.82
CA LEU A 44 2.74 16.21 17.50
C LEU A 44 3.84 16.68 18.46
N LEU A 45 3.84 17.97 18.82
CA LEU A 45 4.77 18.53 19.81
C LEU A 45 4.56 17.91 21.19
N GLU A 46 3.31 17.85 21.66
CA GLU A 46 2.95 17.23 22.94
C GLU A 46 3.37 15.75 23.01
N VAL A 47 3.18 15.00 21.92
CA VAL A 47 3.66 13.62 21.81
C VAL A 47 5.19 13.57 21.82
N SER A 48 5.86 14.47 21.11
CA SER A 48 7.33 14.51 21.05
C SER A 48 7.98 14.78 22.41
N GLU A 49 7.35 15.60 23.25
CA GLU A 49 7.81 15.88 24.62
C GLU A 49 7.59 14.69 25.55
N ARG A 50 6.49 13.95 25.36
CA ARG A 50 6.14 12.78 26.18
C ARG A 50 6.96 11.54 25.85
N ILE A 51 7.30 11.29 24.58
CA ILE A 51 7.97 10.06 24.16
C ILE A 51 9.27 9.76 24.95
N PRO A 52 10.18 10.73 25.17
CA PRO A 52 11.41 10.51 25.95
C PRO A 52 11.16 10.11 27.42
N GLN A 53 9.97 10.39 27.94
CA GLN A 53 9.59 10.11 29.34
C GLN A 53 8.91 8.74 29.49
N LEU A 54 8.64 8.04 28.38
CA LEU A 54 7.98 6.75 28.41
C LEU A 54 8.96 5.63 28.79
N SER A 55 8.46 4.65 29.53
CA SER A 55 9.20 3.42 29.77
C SER A 55 9.32 2.57 28.50
N ASP A 56 10.36 1.73 28.43
CA ASP A 56 10.58 0.82 27.30
C ASP A 56 9.38 -0.10 27.04
N HIS A 57 8.72 -0.57 28.09
CA HIS A 57 7.49 -1.35 27.97
C HIS A 57 6.38 -0.57 27.24
N ARG A 58 6.23 0.73 27.56
CA ARG A 58 5.22 1.57 26.92
C ARG A 58 5.60 1.87 25.46
N ILE A 59 6.87 2.10 25.18
CA ILE A 59 7.38 2.24 23.82
C ILE A 59 7.12 0.97 23.01
N GLY A 60 7.37 -0.21 23.59
CA GLY A 60 7.07 -1.51 22.99
C GLY A 60 5.60 -1.63 22.60
N ALA A 61 4.67 -1.36 23.53
CA ALA A 61 3.24 -1.41 23.26
C ALA A 61 2.78 -0.44 22.15
N ILE A 62 3.37 0.77 22.09
CA ILE A 62 3.07 1.74 21.02
C ILE A 62 3.56 1.22 19.66
N ARG A 63 4.77 0.64 19.61
CA ARG A 63 5.34 0.05 18.38
C ARG A 63 4.50 -1.13 17.88
N GLU A 64 4.09 -2.03 18.77
CA GLU A 64 3.26 -3.17 18.42
C GLU A 64 1.92 -2.75 17.81
N ARG A 65 1.27 -1.75 18.43
CA ARG A 65 0.03 -1.17 17.89
C ARG A 65 0.24 -0.56 16.51
N GLY A 66 1.29 0.22 16.33
CA GLY A 66 1.63 0.81 15.03
C GLY A 66 1.90 -0.24 13.96
N ALA A 67 2.67 -1.29 14.30
CA ALA A 67 2.96 -2.39 13.40
C ALA A 67 1.71 -3.20 13.03
N LEU A 68 0.77 -3.40 13.95
CA LEU A 68 -0.52 -4.02 13.65
C LEU A 68 -1.31 -3.18 12.62
N ARG A 69 -1.47 -1.88 12.87
CA ARG A 69 -2.25 -1.02 11.96
C ARG A 69 -1.63 -0.88 10.57
N LEU A 70 -0.29 -0.83 10.48
CA LEU A 70 0.40 -0.83 9.19
C LEU A 70 0.23 -2.15 8.43
N ARG A 71 0.21 -3.28 9.13
CA ARG A 71 -0.07 -4.59 8.52
C ARG A 71 -1.51 -4.67 8.00
N GLU A 72 -2.48 -4.21 8.79
CA GLU A 72 -3.88 -4.10 8.37
C GLU A 72 -4.02 -3.23 7.11
N ARG A 73 -3.44 -2.03 7.11
CA ARG A 73 -3.47 -1.15 5.94
C ARG A 73 -2.83 -1.80 4.71
N SER A 74 -1.72 -2.50 4.90
CA SER A 74 -1.05 -3.21 3.81
C SER A 74 -1.89 -4.38 3.29
N ALA A 75 -2.67 -5.03 4.15
CA ALA A 75 -3.67 -6.01 3.74
C ALA A 75 -4.83 -5.36 2.97
N GLU A 76 -5.44 -4.29 3.50
CA GLU A 76 -6.49 -3.51 2.83
C GLU A 76 -6.06 -3.01 1.45
N LYS A 77 -4.84 -2.45 1.33
CA LYS A 77 -4.29 -1.97 0.06
C LYS A 77 -4.12 -3.11 -0.95
N ARG A 78 -3.66 -4.29 -0.49
CA ARG A 78 -3.55 -5.48 -1.34
C ARG A 78 -4.92 -5.95 -1.80
N THR A 79 -5.89 -6.04 -0.91
CA THR A 79 -7.28 -6.41 -1.22
C THR A 79 -7.92 -5.43 -2.20
N TRP A 80 -7.76 -4.13 -1.99
CA TRP A 80 -8.23 -3.08 -2.92
C TRP A 80 -7.57 -3.19 -4.30
N THR A 81 -6.26 -3.42 -4.35
CA THR A 81 -5.53 -3.58 -5.61
C THR A 81 -6.00 -4.82 -6.37
N VAL A 82 -6.24 -5.93 -5.67
CA VAL A 82 -6.81 -7.16 -6.25
C VAL A 82 -8.22 -6.92 -6.77
N HIS A 83 -9.10 -6.28 -6.00
CA HIS A 83 -10.47 -5.97 -6.42
C HIS A 83 -10.52 -5.02 -7.61
N ARG A 84 -9.69 -3.97 -7.62
CA ARG A 84 -9.60 -3.05 -8.75
C ARG A 84 -9.09 -3.75 -10.00
N GLN A 85 -8.08 -4.61 -9.88
CA GLN A 85 -7.59 -5.38 -11.02
C GLN A 85 -8.62 -6.41 -11.52
N TYR A 86 -9.39 -7.01 -10.61
CA TYR A 86 -10.55 -7.83 -10.98
C TYR A 86 -11.59 -7.00 -11.72
N ALA A 87 -11.94 -5.82 -11.21
CA ALA A 87 -12.89 -4.92 -11.85
C ALA A 87 -12.38 -4.46 -13.22
N ASP A 88 -11.10 -4.12 -13.36
CA ASP A 88 -10.48 -3.72 -14.62
C ASP A 88 -10.43 -4.90 -15.63
N LEU A 89 -10.19 -6.13 -15.15
CA LEU A 89 -10.26 -7.35 -15.96
C LEU A 89 -11.69 -7.78 -16.32
N HIS A 90 -12.68 -7.48 -15.47
CA HIS A 90 -14.10 -7.69 -15.78
C HIS A 90 -14.67 -6.60 -16.69
N ARG A 91 -14.10 -5.39 -16.63
CA ARG A 91 -14.46 -4.25 -17.48
C ARG A 91 -13.88 -4.37 -18.88
N LEU A 92 -12.78 -5.11 -19.02
CA LEU A 92 -12.42 -5.77 -20.28
C LEU A 92 -13.35 -6.98 -20.41
N GLU A 93 -14.49 -6.85 -21.09
CA GLU A 93 -15.37 -7.98 -21.43
C GLU A 93 -14.65 -8.91 -22.42
N LEU A 94 -13.60 -9.59 -21.96
CA LEU A 94 -12.87 -10.56 -22.75
C LEU A 94 -13.79 -11.75 -22.97
N ARG A 95 -14.14 -11.97 -24.23
CA ARG A 95 -14.92 -13.12 -24.65
C ARG A 95 -14.14 -14.37 -24.29
N ARG A 96 -14.85 -15.47 -24.05
CA ARG A 96 -14.28 -16.79 -23.76
C ARG A 96 -13.08 -17.14 -24.66
N ALA A 97 -13.21 -16.91 -25.96
CA ALA A 97 -12.16 -17.20 -26.94
C ALA A 97 -10.87 -16.38 -26.71
N GLU A 98 -10.99 -15.15 -26.23
CA GLU A 98 -9.86 -14.25 -25.94
C GLU A 98 -9.14 -14.69 -24.65
N LEU A 99 -9.89 -15.11 -23.63
CA LEU A 99 -9.32 -15.70 -22.42
C LEU A 99 -8.59 -17.01 -22.71
N GLU A 100 -9.16 -17.87 -23.55
CA GLU A 100 -8.52 -19.11 -23.99
C GLU A 100 -7.24 -18.84 -24.81
N ALA A 101 -7.28 -17.84 -25.70
CA ALA A 101 -6.12 -17.45 -26.49
C ALA A 101 -4.98 -16.90 -25.62
N LEU A 102 -5.29 -16.05 -24.63
CA LEU A 102 -4.32 -15.52 -23.68
C LEU A 102 -3.70 -16.63 -22.83
N LEU A 103 -4.49 -17.59 -22.34
CA LEU A 103 -3.98 -18.74 -21.59
C LEU A 103 -3.01 -19.57 -22.44
N ARG A 104 -3.37 -19.86 -23.70
CA ARG A 104 -2.49 -20.57 -24.63
C ARG A 104 -1.21 -19.79 -24.93
N ALA A 105 -1.30 -18.47 -25.11
CA ALA A 105 -0.13 -17.60 -25.31
C ALA A 105 0.81 -17.57 -24.09
N LEU A 106 0.27 -17.74 -22.89
CA LEU A 106 1.03 -17.91 -21.64
C LEU A 106 1.52 -19.36 -21.42
N GLY A 107 1.38 -20.25 -22.41
CA GLY A 107 1.83 -21.65 -22.33
C GLY A 107 0.94 -22.52 -21.43
N ARG A 108 -0.27 -22.08 -21.08
CA ARG A 108 -1.21 -22.83 -20.25
C ARG A 108 -2.38 -23.35 -21.09
N GLN A 109 -2.86 -24.53 -20.73
CA GLN A 109 -4.04 -25.09 -21.38
C GLN A 109 -5.31 -24.54 -20.70
N PRO A 110 -6.24 -23.94 -21.47
CA PRO A 110 -7.44 -23.38 -20.87
C PRO A 110 -8.37 -24.47 -20.30
N PRO A 111 -8.96 -24.26 -19.11
CA PRO A 111 -9.94 -25.18 -18.54
C PRO A 111 -11.19 -25.28 -19.42
N GLY A 112 -11.77 -26.48 -19.50
CA GLY A 112 -13.02 -26.72 -20.25
C GLY A 112 -14.26 -26.06 -19.62
N ASP A 113 -14.21 -25.81 -18.31
CA ASP A 113 -15.25 -25.08 -17.56
C ASP A 113 -15.03 -23.57 -17.68
N PRO A 114 -15.96 -22.83 -18.33
CA PRO A 114 -15.81 -21.39 -18.55
C PRO A 114 -15.70 -20.56 -17.28
N SER A 115 -16.32 -21.01 -16.18
CA SER A 115 -16.29 -20.29 -14.90
C SER A 115 -14.89 -20.26 -14.28
N ARG A 116 -14.00 -21.18 -14.70
CA ARG A 116 -12.63 -21.32 -14.19
C ARG A 116 -11.58 -20.57 -15.03
N LEU A 117 -11.96 -20.02 -16.19
CA LEU A 117 -11.03 -19.37 -17.13
C LEU A 117 -10.32 -18.16 -16.50
N MET A 118 -11.06 -17.28 -15.84
CA MET A 118 -10.48 -16.08 -15.20
C MET A 118 -9.55 -16.46 -14.03
N GLY A 119 -9.95 -17.45 -13.23
CA GLY A 119 -9.12 -17.98 -12.14
C GLY A 119 -7.82 -18.62 -12.64
N ALA A 120 -7.87 -19.35 -13.77
CA ALA A 120 -6.70 -19.94 -14.41
C ALA A 120 -5.75 -18.87 -14.99
N LEU A 121 -6.28 -17.81 -15.60
CA LEU A 121 -5.48 -16.71 -16.15
C LEU A 121 -4.73 -15.96 -15.06
N LEU A 122 -5.39 -15.66 -13.94
CA LEU A 122 -4.78 -14.99 -12.81
C LEU A 122 -3.69 -15.83 -12.13
N ASN A 123 -3.89 -17.15 -12.06
CA ASN A 123 -2.86 -18.08 -11.59
C ASN A 123 -1.64 -18.09 -12.52
N ALA A 124 -1.87 -18.14 -13.84
CA ALA A 124 -0.83 -18.13 -14.86
C ALA A 124 0.02 -16.84 -14.83
N LEU A 125 -0.59 -15.70 -14.51
CA LEU A 125 0.08 -14.40 -14.36
C LEU A 125 0.85 -14.25 -13.04
N GLY A 126 1.01 -15.33 -12.26
CA GLY A 126 1.88 -15.34 -11.08
C GLY A 126 1.23 -14.86 -9.78
N ARG A 127 -0.11 -14.91 -9.66
CA ARG A 127 -0.80 -14.72 -8.38
C ARG A 127 -1.46 -16.01 -7.91
N ALA A 128 -0.67 -16.83 -7.23
CA ALA A 128 -1.22 -17.82 -6.32
C ALA A 128 -1.64 -17.13 -5.01
N PRO A 129 -2.81 -17.46 -4.41
CA PRO A 129 -2.88 -17.48 -2.96
C PRO A 129 -1.86 -18.55 -2.51
N GLN A 130 -0.88 -18.15 -1.71
CA GLN A 130 0.00 -19.11 -1.04
C GLN A 130 -0.87 -20.15 -0.34
N ARG A 131 -0.87 -21.38 -0.85
CA ARG A 131 -1.32 -22.53 -0.06
C ARG A 131 -0.22 -22.78 0.96
N SER A 132 -0.64 -22.75 2.21
CA SER A 132 0.09 -23.15 3.39
C SER A 132 0.84 -24.46 3.16
N SER A 133 2.04 -24.51 3.72
CA SER A 133 2.78 -25.72 4.02
C SER A 133 1.91 -26.73 4.76
N GLU A 134 1.91 -27.97 4.26
CA GLU A 134 1.52 -29.26 4.87
C GLU A 134 1.64 -30.24 3.67
N GLU A 135 2.53 -31.23 3.59
CA GLU A 135 3.46 -31.91 4.51
C GLU A 135 4.74 -32.29 3.74
#